data_AF-E1QIB3-F1
#
_entry.id   AF-E1QIB3-F1
#
_cell.length_a   1.000
_cell.length_b   1.000
_cell.length_c   1.000
_cell.angle_alpha   90.00
_cell.angle_beta   90.00
_cell.angle_gamma   90.00
#
_symmetry.space_group_name_H-M   'P 1'
#
loop_
_entity.id
_entity.type
_entity.pdbx_description
1 polymer ?
#
loop_
_entity_poly.entity_id
_entity_poly.type
_entity_poly.pdbx_seq_one_letter_code
_entity_poly.pdbx_strand_id
1 'polypeptide(L)'
;MKALFCFVDDAQFELDNFVENAAPAFGRAEFVCARTFAEAAEAIGSRVPVCFLLDILGGDSDFKPQLPTPQEMVKMLGKQPGVERLYAGVEKPTSAEANLLLRRVYAYVDRVQMAFRRAAGMMGQGRHYGLDNLAAAREAYPWAAALGYSRKALYADGVAMSMAGADGLLQKPQGEDDEAIALATRQLAPALARMVYGMVEGRLLRVAAPLALELQNDPDKDMAALGRAMSRAVLSLLRGNEAGRMASGRGLEETLLAIKADGQAARTAVALASWLLSERSA
;
A
#
# COMPACT_ATOMS: atom_id res chain seq x y z
N MET A 1 -9.78 -9.29 -18.38
CA MET A 1 -8.43 -8.67 -18.34
C MET A 1 -8.09 -8.44 -16.87
N LYS A 2 -6.86 -8.71 -16.42
CA LYS A 2 -6.45 -8.45 -15.05
C LYS A 2 -5.99 -7.00 -14.90
N ALA A 3 -6.26 -6.41 -13.75
CA ALA A 3 -5.74 -5.09 -13.41
C ALA A 3 -4.24 -5.16 -13.10
N LEU A 4 -3.47 -4.17 -13.52
CA LEU A 4 -2.03 -4.13 -13.26
C LEU A 4 -1.74 -3.52 -11.88
N PHE A 5 -1.11 -4.32 -11.02
CA PHE A 5 -0.64 -3.91 -9.70
C PHE A 5 0.88 -3.94 -9.68
N CYS A 6 1.49 -3.15 -8.81
CA CYS A 6 2.93 -3.11 -8.61
C CYS A 6 3.25 -3.40 -7.15
N PHE A 7 4.25 -4.25 -6.90
CA PHE A 7 4.83 -4.48 -5.58
C PHE A 7 6.29 -4.06 -5.61
N VAL A 8 6.66 -3.10 -4.76
CA VAL A 8 7.99 -2.50 -4.71
C VAL A 8 8.62 -2.76 -3.34
N ASP A 9 9.73 -3.48 -3.34
CA ASP A 9 10.44 -3.93 -2.15
C ASP A 9 11.92 -4.19 -2.45
N ASP A 10 12.82 -3.59 -1.68
CA ASP A 10 14.26 -3.70 -1.91
C ASP A 10 14.83 -5.10 -1.60
N ALA A 11 14.08 -5.92 -0.85
CA ALA A 11 14.50 -7.26 -0.47
C ALA A 11 13.99 -8.34 -1.45
N GLN A 12 14.92 -9.05 -2.10
CA GLN A 12 14.58 -10.14 -3.03
C GLN A 12 13.68 -11.21 -2.39
N PHE A 13 13.96 -11.58 -1.14
CA PHE A 13 13.15 -12.52 -0.38
C PHE A 13 11.67 -12.11 -0.32
N GLU A 14 11.38 -10.82 -0.11
CA GLU A 14 10.00 -10.34 -0.03
C GLU A 14 9.31 -10.41 -1.39
N LEU A 15 10.02 -10.09 -2.47
CA LEU A 15 9.50 -10.21 -3.83
C LEU A 15 9.13 -11.67 -4.15
N ASP A 16 10.04 -12.60 -3.87
CA ASP A 16 9.83 -14.03 -4.12
C ASP A 16 8.67 -14.56 -3.26
N ASN A 17 8.68 -14.26 -1.96
CA ASN A 17 7.61 -14.66 -1.04
C ASN A 17 6.25 -14.07 -1.45
N PHE A 18 6.20 -12.81 -1.90
CA PHE A 18 4.96 -12.21 -2.35
C PHE A 18 4.43 -12.90 -3.61
N VAL A 19 5.28 -13.14 -4.61
CA VAL A 19 4.89 -13.81 -5.86
C VAL A 19 4.37 -15.22 -5.59
N GLU A 20 5.04 -15.98 -4.72
CA GLU A 20 4.67 -17.37 -4.43
C GLU A 20 3.44 -17.47 -3.51
N ASN A 21 3.37 -16.65 -2.45
CA ASN A 21 2.44 -16.87 -1.35
C ASN A 21 1.31 -15.83 -1.26
N ALA A 22 1.48 -14.61 -1.80
CA ALA A 22 0.47 -13.55 -1.71
C ALA A 22 -0.26 -13.32 -3.04
N ALA A 23 0.49 -13.12 -4.13
CA ALA A 23 -0.03 -12.77 -5.45
C ALA A 23 -1.12 -13.74 -5.97
N PRO A 24 -1.07 -15.07 -5.73
CA PRO A 24 -2.12 -15.98 -6.18
C PRO A 24 -3.51 -15.68 -5.61
N ALA A 25 -3.59 -15.05 -4.43
CA ALA A 25 -4.87 -14.65 -3.84
C ALA A 25 -5.53 -13.44 -4.56
N PHE A 26 -4.78 -12.73 -5.39
CA PHE A 26 -5.25 -11.57 -6.15
C PHE A 26 -5.78 -11.99 -7.52
N GLY A 27 -6.87 -12.76 -7.57
CA GLY A 27 -7.42 -13.29 -8.83
C GLY A 27 -7.71 -12.23 -9.91
N ARG A 28 -8.02 -10.99 -9.50
CA ARG A 28 -8.34 -9.85 -10.38
C ARG A 28 -7.12 -9.08 -10.88
N ALA A 29 -5.94 -9.34 -10.32
CA ALA A 29 -4.74 -8.56 -10.60
C ALA A 29 -3.59 -9.42 -11.11
N GLU A 30 -2.72 -8.79 -11.87
CA GLU A 30 -1.39 -9.26 -12.20
C GLU A 30 -0.36 -8.28 -11.64
N PHE A 31 0.86 -8.75 -11.40
CA PHE A 31 1.87 -7.97 -10.68
C PHE A 31 3.11 -7.71 -11.51
N VAL A 32 3.59 -6.47 -11.44
CA VAL A 32 4.99 -6.11 -11.63
C VAL A 32 5.64 -6.05 -10.26
N CYS A 33 6.66 -6.88 -10.02
CA CYS A 33 7.45 -6.87 -8.79
C CYS A 33 8.83 -6.30 -9.09
N ALA A 34 9.29 -5.33 -8.30
CA ALA A 34 10.53 -4.60 -8.55
C ALA A 34 11.18 -4.12 -7.24
N ARG A 35 12.50 -3.83 -7.28
CA ARG A 35 13.23 -3.34 -6.09
C ARG A 35 13.15 -1.85 -5.89
N THR A 36 12.84 -1.11 -6.95
CA THR A 36 12.70 0.34 -6.92
C THR A 36 11.49 0.77 -7.73
N PHE A 37 11.00 1.98 -7.47
CA PHE A 37 9.97 2.57 -8.32
C PHE A 37 10.44 2.71 -9.79
N ALA A 38 11.71 3.05 -10.03
CA ALA A 38 12.25 3.20 -11.37
C ALA A 38 12.18 1.90 -12.18
N GLU A 39 12.58 0.78 -11.56
CA GLU A 39 12.45 -0.55 -12.16
C GLU A 39 10.98 -0.92 -12.42
N ALA A 40 10.08 -0.61 -11.48
CA ALA A 40 8.65 -0.83 -11.67
C ALA A 40 8.12 -0.03 -12.87
N ALA A 41 8.48 1.25 -12.96
CA ALA A 41 8.04 2.15 -14.03
C ALA A 41 8.51 1.67 -15.42
N GLU A 42 9.76 1.22 -15.52
CA GLU A 42 10.29 0.62 -16.75
C GLU A 42 9.52 -0.65 -17.14
N ALA A 43 9.29 -1.55 -16.18
CA ALA A 43 8.56 -2.80 -16.42
C ALA A 43 7.07 -2.61 -16.74
N ILE A 44 6.45 -1.54 -16.21
CA ILE A 44 5.06 -1.15 -16.55
C ILE A 44 4.97 -0.71 -18.02
N GLY A 45 5.96 0.03 -18.52
CA GLY A 45 5.95 0.57 -19.88
C GLY A 45 4.74 1.46 -20.15
N SER A 46 3.98 1.16 -21.21
CA SER A 46 2.80 1.92 -21.61
C SER A 46 1.50 1.50 -20.92
N ARG A 47 1.57 0.52 -20.01
CA ARG A 47 0.39 -0.02 -19.33
C ARG A 47 -0.09 0.96 -18.24
N VAL A 48 -1.35 0.82 -17.83
CA VAL A 48 -1.97 1.67 -16.81
C VAL A 48 -2.06 0.90 -15.50
N PRO A 49 -1.15 1.12 -14.53
CA PRO A 49 -1.25 0.52 -13.21
C PRO A 49 -2.40 1.17 -12.43
N VAL A 50 -3.02 0.40 -11.54
CA VAL A 50 -4.09 0.90 -10.65
C VAL A 50 -3.72 0.83 -9.17
N CYS A 51 -2.63 0.15 -8.82
CA CYS A 51 -2.18 0.00 -7.44
C CYS A 51 -0.65 -0.14 -7.35
N PHE A 52 -0.07 0.50 -6.34
CA PHE A 52 1.29 0.31 -5.86
C PHE A 52 1.25 -0.13 -4.39
N LEU A 53 1.86 -1.28 -4.09
CA LEU A 53 2.20 -1.74 -2.75
C LEU A 53 3.69 -1.42 -2.53
N LEU A 54 3.99 -0.51 -1.61
CA LEU A 54 5.33 0.04 -1.42
C LEU A 54 5.85 -0.37 -0.05
N ASP A 55 7.03 -1.01 0.04
CA ASP A 55 7.68 -1.12 1.35
C ASP A 55 7.96 0.28 1.90
N ILE A 56 7.73 0.41 3.21
CA ILE A 56 7.92 1.65 3.95
C ILE A 56 9.40 1.81 4.31
N LEU A 57 10.06 0.71 4.68
CA LEU A 57 11.46 0.71 5.09
C LEU A 57 12.28 -0.05 4.06
N GLY A 58 13.29 0.61 3.50
CA GLY A 58 14.24 0.00 2.58
C GLY A 58 15.61 0.68 2.68
N GLY A 59 16.58 0.10 1.99
CA GLY A 59 17.95 0.59 1.92
C GLY A 59 18.12 1.83 1.06
N ASP A 60 18.99 2.73 1.51
CA ASP A 60 19.58 3.79 0.70
C ASP A 60 20.71 3.20 -0.17
N SER A 61 20.64 3.40 -1.48
CA SER A 61 21.61 2.83 -2.44
C SER A 61 23.04 3.33 -2.24
N ASP A 62 23.22 4.53 -1.67
CA ASP A 62 24.53 5.14 -1.46
C ASP A 62 25.09 4.88 -0.05
N PHE A 63 24.32 4.21 0.82
CA PHE A 63 24.71 3.94 2.18
C PHE A 63 25.61 2.70 2.30
N LYS A 64 26.58 2.72 3.20
CA LYS A 64 27.44 1.57 3.52
C LYS A 64 26.94 0.89 4.81
N PRO A 65 26.21 -0.24 4.71
CA PRO A 65 25.59 -0.87 5.88
C PRO A 65 26.63 -1.36 6.88
N GLN A 66 26.32 -1.20 8.17
CA GLN A 66 27.09 -1.72 9.29
C GLN A 66 26.15 -2.47 10.24
N LEU A 67 26.50 -3.72 10.53
CA LEU A 67 25.80 -4.47 11.56
C LEU A 67 26.24 -3.94 12.94
N PRO A 68 25.30 -3.62 13.84
CA PRO A 68 25.66 -3.28 15.20
C PRO A 68 26.30 -4.50 15.89
N THR A 69 27.40 -4.26 16.59
CA THR A 69 28.04 -5.28 17.44
C THR A 69 27.11 -5.68 18.59
N PRO A 70 27.30 -6.86 19.20
CA PRO A 70 26.55 -7.25 20.39
C PRO A 70 26.60 -6.20 21.51
N GLN A 71 27.77 -5.58 21.74
CA GLN A 71 27.93 -4.53 22.76
C GLN A 71 27.12 -3.27 22.42
N GLU A 72 27.09 -2.86 21.16
CA GLU A 72 26.26 -1.73 20.71
C GLU A 72 24.78 -2.03 20.87
N MET A 73 24.33 -3.24 20.53
CA MET A 73 22.94 -3.66 20.74
C MET A 73 22.55 -3.62 22.21
N VAL A 74 23.40 -4.14 23.11
CA VAL A 74 23.17 -4.04 24.56
C VAL A 74 23.08 -2.58 25.01
N LYS A 75 23.94 -1.70 24.49
CA LYS A 75 23.89 -0.26 24.79
C LYS A 75 22.61 0.40 24.28
N MET A 76 22.13 0.03 23.10
CA MET A 76 20.91 0.59 22.49
C MET A 76 19.64 0.12 23.22
N LEU A 77 19.54 -1.18 23.51
CA LEU A 77 18.42 -1.76 24.27
C LEU A 77 18.40 -1.26 25.72
N GLY A 78 19.59 -0.99 26.27
CA GLY A 78 19.76 -0.53 27.64
C GLY A 78 19.35 -1.60 28.66
N LYS A 79 19.21 -1.19 29.93
CA LYS A 79 18.79 -2.12 30.99
C LYS A 79 17.29 -2.44 30.87
N GLN A 80 16.97 -3.72 30.73
CA GLN A 80 15.60 -4.20 30.86
C GLN A 80 15.06 -3.83 32.26
N PRO A 81 13.87 -3.24 32.36
CA PRO A 81 13.26 -3.02 33.66
C PRO A 81 12.93 -4.37 34.31
N GLY A 82 13.31 -4.54 35.58
CA GLY A 82 12.79 -5.64 36.39
C GLY A 82 11.27 -5.53 36.53
N VAL A 83 10.58 -6.66 36.64
CA VAL A 83 9.12 -6.72 36.79
C VAL A 83 8.68 -5.89 38.00
N GLU A 84 9.46 -5.90 39.08
CA GLU A 84 9.25 -5.14 40.30
C GLU A 84 9.15 -3.64 40.02
N ARG A 85 9.98 -3.13 39.10
CA ARG A 85 9.97 -1.71 38.71
C ARG A 85 8.73 -1.35 37.90
N LEU A 86 8.20 -2.27 37.09
CA LEU A 86 6.96 -2.05 36.35
C LEU A 86 5.78 -1.95 37.32
N TYR A 87 5.75 -2.80 38.35
CA TYR A 87 4.69 -2.87 39.37
C TYR A 87 4.87 -1.94 40.58
N ALA A 88 5.97 -1.19 40.69
CA ALA A 88 6.23 -0.32 41.85
C ALA A 88 5.10 0.71 42.10
N GLY A 89 4.38 0.59 43.22
CA GLY A 89 3.22 1.44 43.52
C GLY A 89 1.96 1.11 42.72
N VAL A 90 1.87 -0.10 42.17
CA VAL A 90 0.65 -0.72 41.63
C VAL A 90 0.22 -1.76 42.66
N GLU A 91 -0.50 -1.33 43.68
CA GLU A 91 -0.93 -2.20 44.78
C GLU A 91 -2.32 -2.79 44.52
N LYS A 92 -3.17 -2.03 43.79
CA LYS A 92 -4.50 -2.46 43.36
C LYS A 92 -4.73 -2.13 41.88
N PRO A 93 -5.64 -2.83 41.18
CA PRO A 93 -5.93 -2.53 39.77
C PRO A 93 -6.95 -1.39 39.66
N THR A 94 -6.69 -0.24 40.29
CA THR A 94 -7.49 0.96 40.01
C THR A 94 -7.16 1.49 38.61
N SER A 95 -8.05 2.29 38.02
CA SER A 95 -7.82 2.87 36.68
C SER A 95 -6.50 3.66 36.61
N ALA A 96 -6.16 4.40 37.67
CA ALA A 96 -4.93 5.19 37.73
C ALA A 96 -3.67 4.32 37.81
N GLU A 97 -3.68 3.29 38.66
CA GLU A 97 -2.55 2.35 38.81
C GLU A 97 -2.36 1.49 37.55
N ALA A 98 -3.45 1.03 36.93
CA ALA A 98 -3.41 0.32 35.65
C ALA A 98 -2.82 1.21 34.54
N ASN A 99 -3.23 2.48 34.45
CA ASN A 99 -2.66 3.41 33.49
C ASN A 99 -1.16 3.67 33.73
N LEU A 100 -0.73 3.76 34.99
CA LEU A 100 0.69 3.89 35.34
C LEU A 100 1.49 2.67 34.88
N LEU A 101 0.99 1.46 35.12
CA LEU A 101 1.62 0.23 34.63
C LEU A 101 1.76 0.25 33.11
N LEU A 102 0.67 0.55 32.38
CA LEU A 102 0.69 0.63 30.92
C LEU A 102 1.70 1.67 30.40
N ARG A 103 1.79 2.85 31.03
CA ARG A 103 2.80 3.86 30.67
C ARG A 103 4.23 3.35 30.84
N ARG A 104 4.50 2.57 31.89
CA ARG A 104 5.84 1.99 32.13
C ARG A 104 6.17 0.87 31.16
N VAL A 105 5.20 0.00 30.86
CA VAL A 105 5.35 -1.04 29.84
C VAL A 105 5.59 -0.40 28.47
N TYR A 106 4.80 0.60 28.10
CA TYR A 106 4.95 1.30 26.83
C TYR A 106 6.28 2.05 26.72
N ALA A 107 6.76 2.68 27.81
CA ALA A 107 8.08 3.31 27.83
C ALA A 107 9.23 2.30 27.57
N TYR A 108 9.05 1.02 27.93
CA TYR A 108 9.99 -0.03 27.55
C TYR A 108 9.87 -0.39 26.07
N VAL A 109 8.64 -0.53 25.54
CA VAL A 109 8.40 -0.78 24.11
C VAL A 109 9.00 0.33 23.25
N ASP A 110 8.75 1.60 23.59
CA ASP A 110 9.29 2.76 22.89
C ASP A 110 10.84 2.73 22.83
N ARG A 111 11.48 2.37 23.94
CA ARG A 111 12.95 2.19 23.97
C ARG A 111 13.42 1.10 23.00
N VAL A 112 12.74 -0.05 22.96
CA VAL A 112 13.07 -1.13 22.02
C VAL A 112 12.87 -0.67 20.57
N GLN A 113 11.79 0.08 20.30
CA GLN A 113 11.54 0.69 18.98
C GLN A 113 12.64 1.70 18.60
N MET A 114 13.12 2.52 19.54
CA MET A 114 14.27 3.42 19.30
C MET A 114 15.56 2.65 19.02
N ALA A 115 15.82 1.57 19.74
CA ALA A 115 16.96 0.69 19.49
C ALA A 115 16.88 0.07 18.09
N PHE A 116 15.70 -0.42 17.71
CA PHE A 116 15.43 -0.93 16.36
C PHE A 116 15.71 0.14 15.29
N ARG A 117 15.18 1.38 15.43
CA ARG A 117 15.44 2.46 14.46
C ARG A 117 16.93 2.78 14.32
N ARG A 118 17.68 2.76 15.41
CA ARG A 118 19.14 3.00 15.38
C ARG A 118 19.86 1.88 14.63
N ALA A 119 19.53 0.63 14.93
CA ALA A 119 20.08 -0.52 14.22
C ALA A 119 19.72 -0.48 12.72
N ALA A 120 18.47 -0.20 12.39
CA ALA A 120 18.01 -0.03 11.01
C ALA A 120 18.80 1.08 10.29
N GLY A 121 18.96 2.25 10.94
CA GLY A 121 19.75 3.36 10.39
C GLY A 121 21.22 3.02 10.18
N MET A 122 21.84 2.22 11.06
CA MET A 122 23.21 1.72 10.86
C MET A 122 23.33 0.77 9.67
N MET A 123 22.23 0.10 9.30
CA MET A 123 22.15 -0.77 8.12
C MET A 123 21.68 -0.01 6.86
N GLY A 124 21.56 1.32 6.93
CA GLY A 124 21.07 2.14 5.82
C GLY A 124 19.57 2.01 5.56
N GLN A 125 18.83 1.35 6.45
CA GLN A 125 17.39 1.20 6.30
C GLN A 125 16.65 2.38 6.92
N GLY A 126 15.75 2.98 6.15
CA GLY A 126 14.98 4.13 6.60
C GLY A 126 13.68 4.29 5.84
N ARG A 127 12.80 5.12 6.42
CA ARG A 127 11.48 5.41 5.83
C ARG A 127 11.52 6.30 4.59
N HIS A 128 12.67 6.92 4.30
CA HIS A 128 12.84 7.77 3.13
C HIS A 128 12.60 6.95 1.86
N TYR A 129 13.10 5.70 1.81
CA TYR A 129 12.84 4.76 0.72
C TYR A 129 11.35 4.67 0.35
N GLY A 130 10.48 4.38 1.33
CA GLY A 130 9.04 4.27 1.09
C GLY A 130 8.38 5.61 0.74
N LEU A 131 8.84 6.70 1.33
CA LEU A 131 8.32 8.05 1.06
C LEU A 131 8.69 8.54 -0.35
N ASP A 132 9.92 8.28 -0.79
CA ASP A 132 10.41 8.66 -2.11
C ASP A 132 9.71 7.86 -3.20
N ASN A 133 9.55 6.53 -2.99
CA ASN A 133 8.74 5.69 -3.88
C ASN A 133 7.27 6.14 -3.92
N LEU A 134 6.69 6.55 -2.79
CA LEU A 134 5.33 7.09 -2.75
C LEU A 134 5.22 8.38 -3.55
N ALA A 135 6.14 9.32 -3.35
CA ALA A 135 6.15 10.58 -4.09
C ALA A 135 6.26 10.33 -5.61
N ALA A 136 7.18 9.48 -6.03
CA ALA A 136 7.38 9.14 -7.44
C ALA A 136 6.14 8.46 -8.05
N ALA A 137 5.52 7.52 -7.33
CA ALA A 137 4.29 6.87 -7.78
C ALA A 137 3.12 7.86 -7.93
N ARG A 138 3.01 8.85 -7.04
CA ARG A 138 1.98 9.89 -7.12
C ARG A 138 2.18 10.85 -8.26
N GLU A 139 3.42 11.21 -8.53
CA GLU A 139 3.77 12.09 -9.65
C GLU A 139 3.49 11.41 -10.99
N ALA A 140 3.97 10.17 -11.17
CA ALA A 140 3.86 9.46 -12.44
C ALA A 140 2.46 8.86 -12.70
N TYR A 141 1.78 8.40 -11.64
CA TYR A 141 0.52 7.65 -11.73
C TYR A 141 -0.53 8.17 -10.73
N PRO A 142 -0.99 9.43 -10.87
CA PRO A 142 -1.87 10.08 -9.89
C PRO A 142 -3.23 9.38 -9.70
N TRP A 143 -3.69 8.56 -10.65
CA TRP A 143 -4.93 7.80 -10.50
C TRP A 143 -4.76 6.51 -9.69
N ALA A 144 -3.56 5.94 -9.63
CA ALA A 144 -3.31 4.66 -8.97
C ALA A 144 -3.38 4.81 -7.45
N ALA A 145 -3.86 3.76 -6.76
CA ALA A 145 -3.72 3.69 -5.32
C ALA A 145 -2.25 3.47 -4.96
N ALA A 146 -1.76 4.12 -3.90
CA ALA A 146 -0.41 3.90 -3.39
C ALA A 146 -0.47 3.62 -1.88
N LEU A 147 -0.06 2.41 -1.49
CA LEU A 147 -0.24 1.85 -0.16
C LEU A 147 1.12 1.55 0.46
N GLY A 148 1.32 1.92 1.72
CA GLY A 148 2.48 1.45 2.49
C GLY A 148 2.25 0.01 2.93
N TYR A 149 3.23 -0.87 2.72
CA TYR A 149 3.13 -2.30 3.07
C TYR A 149 4.45 -2.79 3.67
N SER A 150 4.52 -2.98 4.99
CA SER A 150 5.79 -3.29 5.65
C SER A 150 5.66 -4.28 6.80
N ARG A 151 6.74 -5.03 7.05
CA ARG A 151 6.87 -5.91 8.22
C ARG A 151 7.42 -5.14 9.42
N LYS A 152 8.28 -4.16 9.19
CA LYS A 152 9.13 -3.56 10.22
C LYS A 152 8.78 -2.09 10.53
N ALA A 153 7.82 -1.51 9.81
CA ALA A 153 7.40 -0.14 10.02
C ALA A 153 6.83 0.06 11.44
N LEU A 154 7.26 1.15 12.08
CA LEU A 154 6.75 1.57 13.37
C LEU A 154 5.59 2.55 13.18
N TYR A 155 4.87 2.84 14.26
CA TYR A 155 3.73 3.76 14.23
C TYR A 155 4.07 5.12 13.59
N ALA A 156 5.22 5.70 13.94
CA ALA A 156 5.64 6.98 13.37
C ALA A 156 5.99 6.92 11.87
N ASP A 157 6.34 5.75 11.35
CA ASP A 157 6.58 5.55 9.92
C ASP A 157 5.25 5.48 9.17
N GLY A 158 4.26 4.79 9.75
CA GLY A 158 2.88 4.81 9.28
C GLY A 158 2.30 6.23 9.25
N VAL A 159 2.44 7.00 10.34
CA VAL A 159 2.01 8.41 10.38
C VAL A 159 2.67 9.23 9.28
N ALA A 160 3.97 9.07 9.05
CA ALA A 160 4.67 9.78 7.97
C ALA A 160 4.12 9.42 6.58
N MET A 161 3.90 8.13 6.30
CA MET A 161 3.29 7.67 5.04
C MET A 161 1.88 8.22 4.85
N SER A 162 1.04 8.22 5.90
CA SER A 162 -0.30 8.80 5.84
C SER A 162 -0.27 10.31 5.59
N MET A 163 0.61 11.05 6.26
CA MET A 163 0.78 12.50 6.03
C MET A 163 1.30 12.81 4.63
N ALA A 164 2.11 11.92 4.04
CA ALA A 164 2.57 12.01 2.67
C ALA A 164 1.51 11.58 1.63
N GLY A 165 0.31 11.18 2.07
CA GLY A 165 -0.81 10.89 1.19
C GLY A 165 -0.89 9.44 0.69
N ALA A 166 -0.34 8.46 1.42
CA ALA A 166 -0.65 7.05 1.17
C ALA A 166 -2.17 6.80 1.32
N ASP A 167 -2.76 6.00 0.41
CA ASP A 167 -4.20 5.67 0.49
C ASP A 167 -4.51 4.66 1.59
N GLY A 168 -3.49 3.97 2.12
CA GLY A 168 -3.63 2.98 3.17
C GLY A 168 -2.28 2.46 3.66
N LEU A 169 -2.32 1.79 4.80
CA LEU A 169 -1.17 1.14 5.45
C LEU A 169 -1.54 -0.30 5.75
N LEU A 170 -0.64 -1.21 5.37
CA LEU A 170 -0.81 -2.65 5.49
C LEU A 170 0.41 -3.22 6.20
N GLN A 171 0.18 -4.22 7.06
CA GLN A 171 1.26 -4.93 7.73
C GLN A 171 1.53 -6.24 7.00
N LYS A 172 2.80 -6.46 6.63
CA LYS A 172 3.24 -7.77 6.13
C LYS A 172 3.12 -8.79 7.26
N PRO A 173 2.66 -10.02 6.96
CA PRO A 173 2.64 -11.11 7.94
C PRO A 173 4.02 -11.36 8.55
N GLN A 174 4.05 -11.72 9.83
CA GLN A 174 5.25 -11.93 10.63
C GLN A 174 5.50 -13.43 10.84
N GLY A 175 6.76 -13.79 11.07
CA GLY A 175 7.20 -15.12 11.46
C GLY A 175 8.60 -15.04 12.10
N GLU A 176 8.98 -16.09 12.85
CA GLU A 176 10.31 -16.20 13.46
C GLU A 176 11.39 -16.52 12.43
N ASP A 177 11.00 -17.15 11.32
CA ASP A 177 11.84 -17.53 10.19
C ASP A 177 11.05 -17.41 8.85
N ASP A 178 11.75 -17.70 7.75
CA ASP A 178 11.23 -17.57 6.39
C ASP A 178 10.05 -18.52 6.10
N GLU A 179 10.06 -19.73 6.66
CA GLU A 179 8.96 -20.70 6.50
C GLU A 179 7.70 -20.22 7.21
N ALA A 180 7.84 -19.72 8.44
CA ALA A 180 6.76 -19.12 9.21
C ALA A 180 6.20 -17.87 8.50
N ILE A 181 7.07 -17.04 7.92
CA ILE A 181 6.68 -15.87 7.13
C ILE A 181 5.88 -16.31 5.89
N ALA A 182 6.34 -17.32 5.15
CA ALA A 182 5.66 -17.82 3.96
C ALA A 182 4.28 -18.38 4.29
N LEU A 183 4.18 -19.18 5.36
CA LEU A 183 2.91 -19.73 5.83
C LEU A 183 1.93 -18.62 6.24
N ALA A 184 2.40 -17.66 7.05
CA ALA A 184 1.58 -16.53 7.49
C ALA A 184 1.14 -15.65 6.31
N THR A 185 2.03 -15.46 5.32
CA THR A 185 1.75 -14.75 4.06
C THR A 185 0.60 -15.41 3.32
N ARG A 186 0.70 -16.72 3.09
CA ARG A 186 -0.33 -17.50 2.39
C ARG A 186 -1.68 -17.47 3.08
N GLN A 187 -1.69 -17.58 4.41
CA GLN A 187 -2.93 -17.58 5.20
C GLN A 187 -3.64 -16.21 5.17
N LEU A 188 -2.89 -15.12 5.21
CA LEU A 188 -3.45 -13.77 5.25
C LEU A 188 -3.69 -13.16 3.85
N ALA A 189 -3.13 -13.76 2.79
CA ALA A 189 -3.24 -13.27 1.42
C ALA A 189 -4.68 -12.98 0.95
N PRO A 190 -5.70 -13.83 1.22
CA PRO A 190 -7.07 -13.51 0.82
C PRO A 190 -7.64 -12.27 1.51
N ALA A 191 -7.27 -12.03 2.78
CA ALA A 191 -7.68 -10.83 3.50
C ALA A 191 -6.94 -9.60 2.98
N LEU A 192 -5.64 -9.73 2.70
CA LEU A 192 -4.82 -8.69 2.07
C LEU A 192 -5.42 -8.25 0.73
N ALA A 193 -5.75 -9.19 -0.15
CA ALA A 193 -6.36 -8.89 -1.45
C ALA A 193 -7.66 -8.09 -1.32
N ARG A 194 -8.56 -8.49 -0.41
CA ARG A 194 -9.81 -7.75 -0.16
C ARG A 194 -9.57 -6.32 0.33
N MET A 195 -8.62 -6.13 1.25
CA MET A 195 -8.28 -4.79 1.75
C MET A 195 -7.72 -3.90 0.65
N VAL A 196 -6.77 -4.42 -0.15
CA VAL A 196 -6.17 -3.68 -1.26
C VAL A 196 -7.21 -3.32 -2.31
N TYR A 197 -8.11 -4.24 -2.66
CA TYR A 197 -9.18 -3.97 -3.63
C TYR A 197 -10.11 -2.84 -3.17
N GLY A 198 -10.52 -2.83 -1.91
CA GLY A 198 -11.31 -1.72 -1.35
C GLY A 198 -10.57 -0.38 -1.38
N MET A 199 -9.26 -0.37 -1.15
CA MET A 199 -8.44 0.85 -1.23
C MET A 199 -8.29 1.36 -2.68
N VAL A 200 -8.14 0.46 -3.65
CA VAL A 200 -8.13 0.78 -5.09
C VAL A 200 -9.46 1.38 -5.53
N GLU A 201 -10.59 0.74 -5.18
CA GLU A 201 -11.93 1.27 -5.43
C GLU A 201 -12.10 2.67 -4.84
N GLY A 202 -11.72 2.85 -3.58
CA GLY A 202 -11.79 4.14 -2.90
C GLY A 202 -10.91 5.22 -3.54
N ARG A 203 -9.75 4.87 -4.10
CA ARG A 203 -8.90 5.82 -4.85
C ARG A 203 -9.54 6.17 -6.18
N LEU A 204 -9.95 5.18 -6.97
CA LEU A 204 -10.55 5.40 -8.28
C LEU A 204 -11.82 6.24 -8.17
N LEU A 205 -12.66 6.01 -7.16
CA LEU A 205 -13.84 6.84 -6.90
C LEU A 205 -13.46 8.31 -6.63
N ARG A 206 -12.46 8.55 -5.77
CA ARG A 206 -12.01 9.90 -5.42
C ARG A 206 -11.44 10.69 -6.61
N VAL A 207 -10.78 10.01 -7.55
CA VAL A 207 -10.17 10.65 -8.72
C VAL A 207 -11.16 10.74 -9.89
N ALA A 208 -11.88 9.65 -10.18
CA ALA A 208 -12.74 9.58 -11.35
C ALA A 208 -14.06 10.35 -11.21
N ALA A 209 -14.63 10.46 -10.00
CA ALA A 209 -15.89 11.16 -9.80
C ALA A 209 -15.83 12.66 -10.15
N PRO A 210 -14.89 13.47 -9.60
CA PRO A 210 -14.80 14.88 -9.95
C PRO A 210 -14.45 15.08 -11.42
N LEU A 211 -13.52 14.27 -11.96
CA LEU A 211 -13.14 14.32 -13.37
C LEU A 211 -14.33 14.01 -14.30
N ALA A 212 -15.16 13.03 -13.95
CA ALA A 212 -16.34 12.69 -14.74
C ALA A 212 -17.35 13.84 -14.79
N LEU A 213 -17.51 14.59 -13.70
CA LEU A 213 -18.38 15.77 -13.64
C LEU A 213 -17.81 16.94 -14.44
N GLU A 214 -16.50 17.16 -14.37
CA GLU A 214 -15.81 18.18 -15.17
C GLU A 214 -15.99 17.90 -16.67
N LEU A 215 -15.64 16.69 -17.11
CA LEU A 215 -15.74 16.29 -18.51
C LEU A 215 -17.18 16.35 -19.05
N GLN A 216 -18.19 16.07 -18.23
CA GLN A 216 -19.60 16.18 -18.66
C GLN A 216 -20.01 17.59 -19.08
N ASN A 217 -19.38 18.60 -18.51
CA ASN A 217 -19.64 20.00 -18.82
C ASN A 217 -18.68 20.55 -19.88
N ASP A 218 -17.81 19.71 -20.43
CA ASP A 218 -16.89 20.11 -21.50
C ASP A 218 -17.69 20.42 -22.78
N PRO A 219 -17.38 21.55 -23.47
CA PRO A 219 -18.04 21.90 -24.73
C PRO A 219 -17.76 20.89 -25.85
N ASP A 220 -16.66 20.13 -25.77
CA ASP A 220 -16.37 19.03 -26.68
C ASP A 220 -17.32 17.85 -26.40
N LYS A 221 -18.05 17.43 -27.44
CA LYS A 221 -19.04 16.35 -27.34
C LYS A 221 -18.42 15.01 -26.97
N ASP A 222 -17.18 14.76 -27.37
CA ASP A 222 -16.48 13.51 -27.09
C ASP A 222 -16.02 13.46 -25.64
N MET A 223 -15.53 14.59 -25.10
CA MET A 223 -15.21 14.74 -23.68
C MET A 223 -16.48 14.64 -22.81
N ALA A 224 -17.57 15.28 -23.23
CA ALA A 224 -18.86 15.14 -22.55
C ALA A 224 -19.37 13.69 -22.55
N ALA A 225 -19.16 12.94 -23.65
CA ALA A 225 -19.48 11.52 -23.72
C ALA A 225 -18.62 10.68 -22.77
N LEU A 226 -17.31 10.96 -22.69
CA LEU A 226 -16.39 10.35 -21.73
C LEU A 226 -16.85 10.57 -20.29
N GLY A 227 -17.18 11.82 -19.92
CA GLY A 227 -17.64 12.15 -18.58
C GLY A 227 -18.93 11.40 -18.20
N ARG A 228 -19.88 11.23 -19.14
CA ARG A 228 -21.08 10.41 -18.92
C ARG A 228 -20.76 8.93 -18.75
N ALA A 229 -19.83 8.40 -19.54
CA ALA A 229 -19.34 7.03 -19.42
C ALA A 229 -18.69 6.79 -18.04
N MET A 230 -17.77 7.67 -17.62
CA MET A 230 -17.10 7.59 -16.32
C MET A 230 -18.07 7.72 -15.15
N SER A 231 -19.06 8.61 -15.21
CA SER A 231 -20.07 8.73 -14.14
C SER A 231 -20.91 7.45 -13.98
N ARG A 232 -21.27 6.78 -15.08
CA ARG A 232 -21.95 5.48 -15.00
C ARG A 232 -21.08 4.43 -14.33
N ALA A 233 -19.78 4.40 -14.66
CA ALA A 233 -18.80 3.52 -14.03
C ALA A 233 -18.65 3.80 -12.53
N VAL A 234 -18.53 5.07 -12.13
CA VAL A 234 -18.49 5.52 -10.72
C VAL A 234 -19.75 5.11 -9.97
N LEU A 235 -20.94 5.33 -10.55
CA LEU A 235 -22.20 4.91 -9.95
C LEU A 235 -22.30 3.39 -9.80
N SER A 236 -21.74 2.63 -10.73
CA SER A 236 -21.67 1.17 -10.64
C SER A 236 -20.82 0.74 -9.45
N LEU A 237 -19.65 1.35 -9.24
CA LEU A 237 -18.79 1.09 -8.09
C LEU A 237 -19.50 1.43 -6.76
N LEU A 238 -20.15 2.60 -6.68
CA LEU A 238 -20.84 3.06 -5.47
C LEU A 238 -22.01 2.15 -5.06
N ARG A 239 -22.70 1.54 -6.03
CA ARG A 239 -23.86 0.67 -5.77
C ARG A 239 -23.46 -0.74 -5.35
N GLY A 240 -22.18 -1.09 -5.43
CA GLY A 240 -21.73 -2.45 -5.20
C GLY A 240 -22.36 -3.47 -6.16
N ASN A 241 -22.07 -4.74 -5.92
CA ASN A 241 -22.38 -5.88 -6.80
C ASN A 241 -23.87 -6.12 -7.12
N GLU A 242 -24.83 -5.36 -6.57
CA GLU A 242 -26.26 -5.53 -6.86
C GLU A 242 -26.68 -4.98 -8.25
N ALA A 243 -25.90 -4.06 -8.85
CA ALA A 243 -26.24 -3.45 -10.15
C ALA A 243 -25.42 -4.01 -11.34
N GLY A 244 -24.43 -4.86 -11.09
CA GLY A 244 -23.46 -5.35 -12.08
C GLY A 244 -24.04 -6.15 -13.25
N ARG A 245 -25.33 -6.52 -13.20
CA ARG A 245 -26.02 -7.24 -14.28
C ARG A 245 -26.77 -6.36 -15.28
N MET A 246 -27.00 -5.08 -15.01
CA MET A 246 -27.88 -4.24 -15.87
C MET A 246 -27.18 -3.20 -16.76
N ALA A 247 -25.86 -3.01 -16.64
CA ALA A 247 -25.12 -2.16 -17.56
C ALA A 247 -24.34 -3.01 -18.58
N SER A 248 -24.97 -3.29 -19.72
CA SER A 248 -24.35 -3.95 -20.88
C SER A 248 -23.05 -3.23 -21.27
N GLY A 249 -21.91 -3.83 -20.89
CA GLY A 249 -20.59 -3.20 -20.89
C GLY A 249 -19.92 -2.99 -22.24
N ARG A 250 -20.51 -3.43 -23.36
CA ARG A 250 -19.94 -3.15 -24.70
C ARG A 250 -19.79 -1.66 -24.95
N GLY A 251 -20.75 -0.85 -24.52
CA GLY A 251 -20.72 0.59 -24.75
C GLY A 251 -19.62 1.32 -23.98
N LEU A 252 -19.22 0.86 -22.78
CA LEU A 252 -18.18 1.53 -22.00
C LEU A 252 -16.79 1.24 -22.57
N GLU A 253 -16.51 -0.03 -22.90
CA GLU A 253 -15.25 -0.45 -23.47
C GLU A 253 -15.05 0.12 -24.88
N GLU A 254 -16.09 0.10 -25.74
CA GLU A 254 -16.04 0.74 -27.07
C GLU A 254 -15.89 2.25 -26.98
N THR A 255 -16.58 2.92 -26.04
CA THR A 255 -16.43 4.38 -25.85
C THR A 255 -15.01 4.72 -25.36
N LEU A 256 -14.47 3.96 -24.42
CA LEU A 256 -13.12 4.19 -23.87
C LEU A 256 -12.01 3.85 -24.86
N LEU A 257 -12.19 2.84 -25.71
CA LEU A 257 -11.25 2.50 -26.79
C LEU A 257 -11.35 3.47 -27.98
N ALA A 258 -12.52 4.07 -28.23
CA ALA A 258 -12.72 5.03 -29.31
C ALA A 258 -12.15 6.42 -28.98
N ILE A 259 -12.06 6.77 -27.71
CA ILE A 259 -11.55 8.07 -27.28
C ILE A 259 -10.01 8.05 -27.34
N LYS A 260 -9.45 8.64 -28.40
CA LYS A 260 -8.05 9.05 -28.48
C LYS A 260 -7.81 10.29 -27.62
N ALA A 261 -8.04 10.19 -26.31
CA ALA A 261 -7.62 11.24 -25.39
C ALA A 261 -6.18 10.95 -24.95
N ASP A 262 -5.32 11.95 -25.03
CA ASP A 262 -4.02 11.95 -24.37
C ASP A 262 -4.15 12.63 -23.00
N GLY A 263 -3.25 12.29 -22.07
CA GLY A 263 -3.18 12.91 -20.75
C GLY A 263 -3.96 12.20 -19.64
N GLN A 264 -4.07 12.89 -18.50
CA GLN A 264 -4.49 12.30 -17.23
C GLN A 264 -5.93 11.79 -17.24
N ALA A 265 -6.84 12.48 -17.96
CA ALA A 265 -8.25 12.10 -18.04
C ALA A 265 -8.43 10.73 -18.70
N ALA A 266 -7.75 10.53 -19.84
CA ALA A 266 -7.74 9.27 -20.57
C ALA A 266 -7.19 8.12 -19.73
N ARG A 267 -6.03 8.34 -19.08
CA ARG A 267 -5.39 7.31 -18.24
C ARG A 267 -6.24 6.93 -17.03
N THR A 268 -6.90 7.91 -16.40
CA THR A 268 -7.85 7.66 -15.31
C THR A 268 -9.05 6.84 -15.79
N ALA A 269 -9.58 7.15 -16.98
CA ALA A 269 -10.69 6.43 -17.56
C ALA A 269 -10.31 4.98 -17.94
N VAL A 270 -9.11 4.77 -18.49
CA VAL A 270 -8.55 3.43 -18.76
C VAL A 270 -8.35 2.67 -17.45
N ALA A 271 -7.77 3.28 -16.41
CA ALA A 271 -7.61 2.66 -15.10
C ALA A 271 -8.95 2.17 -14.52
N LEU A 272 -9.98 3.02 -14.59
CA LEU A 272 -11.33 2.69 -14.14
C LEU A 272 -11.94 1.53 -14.95
N ALA A 273 -11.76 1.53 -16.28
CA ALA A 273 -12.20 0.41 -17.13
C ALA A 273 -11.47 -0.88 -16.79
N SER A 274 -10.14 -0.85 -16.73
CA SER A 274 -9.32 -2.02 -16.40
C SER A 274 -9.75 -2.63 -15.06
N TRP A 275 -10.04 -1.78 -14.07
CA TRP A 275 -10.56 -2.23 -12.78
C TRP A 275 -11.92 -2.92 -12.90
N LEU A 276 -12.91 -2.28 -13.54
CA LEU A 276 -14.25 -2.85 -13.71
C LEU A 276 -14.28 -4.13 -14.54
N LEU A 277 -13.42 -4.23 -15.56
CA LEU A 277 -13.29 -5.45 -16.37
C LEU A 277 -12.66 -6.60 -15.59
N SER A 278 -11.79 -6.29 -14.61
CA SER A 278 -11.20 -7.30 -13.72
C SER A 278 -12.24 -7.95 -12.81
N GLU A 279 -13.26 -7.22 -12.36
CA GLU A 279 -14.35 -7.74 -11.51
C GLU A 279 -15.15 -8.84 -12.19
N ARG A 280 -15.31 -8.73 -13.50
CA ARG A 280 -16.09 -9.70 -14.29
C ARG A 280 -15.35 -11.00 -14.54
N SER A 281 -14.03 -11.00 -14.35
CA SER A 281 -13.15 -12.12 -14.67
C SER A 281 -12.84 -13.01 -13.45
N ALA A 282 -13.26 -12.61 -12.24
CA ALA A 282 -13.04 -13.29 -10.97
C ALA A 282 -14.35 -13.89 -10.44
#